data_AF-A0A943K6Y6-F1
#
_entry.id   AF-A0A943K6Y6-F1
#
_cell.length_a   1.000
_cell.length_b   1.000
_cell.length_c   1.000
_cell.angle_alpha   90.00
_cell.angle_beta   90.00
_cell.angle_gamma   90.00
#
_symmetry.space_group_name_H-M   'P 1'
#
loop_
_entity.id
_entity.type
_entity.pdbx_description
1 polymer ?
#
loop_
_entity_poly.entity_id
_entity_poly.type
_entity_poly.pdbx_seq_one_letter_code
_entity_poly.pdbx_strand_id
1 'polypeptide(L)'
;MKNFKKKFLSAMLACLMLSPCAAGFAACDNGSGNPSDSGNAGAQHEHTWSANFSYNDSKHYKICSGCNEKSEEGEHTYGTDGYTCTVCGYENEAKKPAQKQSAADVFGGVKASYVRGNIADADGTEKSFNEILDRQFDLLAQDILYRLTYVYGYNQTAHNRTKNAKYTLKNGEKDFSYQGNNAVVNSNTLLAAQQESVTELTSVNIADINDFQKSVQAVNSNNYLLDAATINFVGAIEGRYMVVRKSGSSKMLNSAKTDNCAWSWYQDGASTYSEFSTKNNIDKMKMAIAQVAANKAADGNYSEAAYNTALAEIGALGFDGFDNAKLVKFIKSNVIGDSLVNKDDEYASTIKTEYNGIIDDNSLVEIDGETTFTSNIATDSPRLYKGYSMVLPAIVSQAIGNTFENTMQKIYPAMNRYAVQSFDNLRAFANEAQAYESIVLMPKTEISATKLALKIKGANNIGVKCEINGEAVQVSAANDGELLLIDLHAYAKKIGAYNGGKENDFSNNLFGNSGAGAAGINNGAHYIKLIFENPNGGKFSVEIDGYYNK
;
A
#
# COMPACT_ATOMS: atom_id res chain seq x y z
N MET A 1 -8.47 0.29 -52.22
CA MET A 1 -7.40 0.28 -53.23
C MET A 1 -6.46 -0.88 -52.94
N LYS A 2 -6.38 -1.82 -53.88
CA LYS A 2 -5.17 -2.24 -54.58
C LYS A 2 -4.17 -3.07 -53.76
N ASN A 3 -4.16 -4.36 -54.08
CA ASN A 3 -2.99 -5.21 -54.34
C ASN A 3 -1.64 -4.52 -54.16
N PHE A 4 -0.76 -5.10 -53.34
CA PHE A 4 0.68 -4.93 -53.54
C PHE A 4 1.44 -6.26 -53.40
N LYS A 5 1.74 -6.84 -54.56
CA LYS A 5 2.94 -7.66 -54.78
C LYS A 5 4.16 -6.74 -54.79
N LYS A 6 5.23 -7.18 -54.11
CA LYS A 6 6.68 -7.06 -54.37
C LYS A 6 7.38 -6.99 -52.99
N LYS A 7 8.03 -8.06 -52.50
CA LYS A 7 9.37 -8.59 -52.88
C LYS A 7 10.46 -7.51 -52.87
N PHE A 8 11.60 -7.87 -52.28
CA PHE A 8 12.82 -7.11 -51.91
C PHE A 8 12.83 -6.69 -50.44
N LEU A 9 13.83 -6.96 -49.60
CA LEU A 9 15.14 -7.59 -49.74
C LEU A 9 15.67 -7.84 -48.32
N SER A 10 16.11 -9.04 -47.95
CA SER A 10 17.09 -9.20 -46.86
C SER A 10 17.84 -10.51 -47.07
N ALA A 11 19.06 -10.38 -47.56
CA ALA A 11 20.05 -11.44 -47.69
C ALA A 11 21.39 -10.85 -47.25
N MET A 12 21.81 -11.21 -46.05
CA MET A 12 23.20 -11.22 -45.60
C MET A 12 23.40 -12.60 -44.96
N LEU A 13 24.11 -13.53 -45.58
CA LEU A 13 25.57 -13.65 -45.76
C LEU A 13 26.19 -14.44 -44.59
N ALA A 14 26.95 -15.47 -44.98
CA ALA A 14 27.73 -16.46 -44.20
C ALA A 14 26.91 -17.67 -43.71
N CYS A 15 27.20 -18.93 -44.06
CA CYS A 15 28.32 -19.58 -44.74
C CYS A 15 27.79 -20.88 -45.36
N LEU A 16 28.26 -21.27 -46.55
CA LEU A 16 28.50 -22.68 -46.94
C LEU A 16 29.19 -22.68 -48.30
N MET A 17 30.52 -22.63 -48.25
CA MET A 17 31.38 -23.13 -49.32
C MET A 17 31.58 -24.61 -49.03
N LEU A 18 31.12 -25.49 -49.93
CA LEU A 18 31.79 -26.73 -50.31
C LEU A 18 31.03 -27.32 -51.52
N SER A 19 31.79 -27.54 -52.58
CA SER A 19 31.51 -28.36 -53.76
C SER A 19 32.81 -29.16 -54.01
N PRO A 20 32.87 -30.23 -54.82
CA PRO A 20 31.88 -30.64 -55.81
C PRO A 20 31.72 -32.17 -56.06
N CYS A 21 30.87 -32.43 -57.07
CA CYS A 21 30.85 -33.57 -58.00
C CYS A 21 30.03 -34.81 -57.66
N ALA A 22 28.80 -34.81 -58.19
CA ALA A 22 28.14 -36.01 -58.70
C ALA A 22 28.57 -36.24 -60.16
N ALA A 23 28.94 -37.47 -60.49
CA ALA A 23 28.67 -38.06 -61.79
C ALA A 23 28.01 -39.40 -61.54
N GLY A 24 26.81 -39.57 -62.06
CA GLY A 24 26.14 -40.86 -62.13
C GLY A 24 25.36 -40.87 -63.43
N PHE A 25 25.71 -41.76 -64.34
CA PHE A 25 24.74 -42.43 -65.19
C PHE A 25 25.34 -43.73 -65.72
N ALA A 26 24.68 -44.82 -65.34
CA ALA A 26 24.17 -45.87 -66.22
C ALA A 26 24.49 -47.28 -65.67
N ALA A 27 23.42 -47.93 -65.25
CA ALA A 27 23.34 -49.37 -65.11
C ALA A 27 23.31 -50.02 -66.50
N CYS A 28 23.94 -51.19 -66.63
CA CYS A 28 23.55 -52.21 -67.60
C CYS A 28 23.72 -53.60 -66.99
N ASP A 29 22.76 -54.44 -67.34
CA ASP A 29 22.53 -55.83 -66.95
C ASP A 29 23.58 -56.82 -67.52
N ASN A 30 23.65 -57.98 -66.86
CA ASN A 30 24.01 -59.33 -67.32
C ASN A 30 24.82 -59.57 -68.61
N GLY A 31 25.81 -60.47 -68.50
CA GLY A 31 25.93 -61.59 -69.45
C GLY A 31 27.31 -61.85 -70.08
N SER A 32 27.90 -62.97 -69.67
CA SER A 32 28.76 -63.89 -70.43
C SER A 32 30.15 -63.44 -70.93
N GLY A 33 31.15 -64.26 -70.55
CA GLY A 33 32.27 -64.58 -71.44
C GLY A 33 33.66 -64.16 -70.94
N ASN A 34 34.31 -65.05 -70.20
CA ASN A 34 35.78 -65.12 -70.10
C ASN A 34 36.37 -65.24 -71.53
N PRO A 35 37.55 -64.67 -71.83
CA PRO A 35 38.76 -65.45 -71.54
C PRO A 35 39.96 -64.61 -71.06
N SER A 36 40.70 -65.19 -70.11
CA SER A 36 42.16 -65.14 -69.96
C SER A 36 42.87 -63.82 -70.31
N ASP A 37 43.36 -63.07 -69.33
CA ASP A 37 44.73 -63.24 -68.83
C ASP A 37 45.10 -62.16 -67.81
N SER A 38 45.93 -62.59 -66.85
CA SER A 38 46.89 -61.77 -66.09
C SER A 38 46.41 -60.68 -65.10
N GLY A 39 46.64 -60.97 -63.81
CA GLY A 39 47.30 -60.04 -62.87
C GLY A 39 46.43 -59.01 -62.13
N ASN A 40 46.36 -59.11 -60.80
CA ASN A 40 47.20 -58.27 -59.94
C ASN A 40 47.13 -58.71 -58.47
N ALA A 41 48.30 -58.78 -57.84
CA ALA A 41 48.44 -58.90 -56.41
C ALA A 41 47.85 -57.66 -55.71
N GLY A 42 47.39 -57.83 -54.47
CA GLY A 42 46.95 -56.71 -53.64
C GLY A 42 48.02 -55.63 -53.59
N ALA A 43 47.72 -54.47 -54.17
CA ALA A 43 48.54 -53.29 -53.98
C ALA A 43 48.37 -52.87 -52.51
N GLN A 44 49.32 -53.28 -51.67
CA GLN A 44 49.56 -52.61 -50.41
C GLN A 44 49.92 -51.16 -50.76
N HIS A 45 48.97 -50.25 -50.59
CA HIS A 45 49.31 -48.84 -50.52
C HIS A 45 49.69 -48.56 -49.06
N GLU A 46 50.72 -47.75 -48.86
CA GLU A 46 51.04 -47.29 -47.51
C GLU A 46 49.99 -46.26 -47.07
N HIS A 47 49.53 -46.38 -45.82
CA HIS A 47 48.60 -45.42 -45.26
C HIS A 47 49.34 -44.16 -44.83
N THR A 48 49.05 -43.05 -45.51
CA THR A 48 49.44 -41.71 -45.06
C THR A 48 48.26 -41.10 -44.29
N TRP A 49 48.36 -41.07 -42.96
CA TRP A 49 47.31 -40.58 -42.07
C TRP A 49 47.30 -39.05 -41.96
N SER A 50 46.13 -38.46 -41.75
CA SER A 50 45.95 -37.03 -41.59
C SER A 50 46.73 -36.45 -40.40
N ALA A 51 47.32 -35.26 -40.57
CA ALA A 51 48.03 -34.57 -39.48
C ALA A 51 47.08 -34.20 -38.32
N ASN A 52 45.85 -33.77 -38.63
CA ASN A 52 44.81 -33.46 -37.64
C ASN A 52 43.81 -34.62 -37.50
N PHE A 53 43.17 -34.70 -36.33
CA PHE A 53 42.03 -35.60 -36.12
C PHE A 53 40.77 -35.02 -36.78
N SER A 54 40.05 -35.87 -37.48
CA SER A 54 38.66 -35.62 -37.87
C SER A 54 37.72 -36.11 -36.78
N TYR A 55 36.46 -35.68 -36.79
CA TYR A 55 35.51 -36.03 -35.74
C TYR A 55 34.07 -36.10 -36.22
N ASN A 56 33.24 -36.77 -35.42
CA ASN A 56 31.78 -36.73 -35.45
C ASN A 56 31.24 -36.57 -34.01
N ASP A 57 29.94 -36.74 -33.80
CA ASP A 57 29.32 -36.52 -32.49
C ASP A 57 29.78 -37.46 -31.37
N SER A 58 30.36 -38.62 -31.71
CA SER A 58 30.76 -39.63 -30.72
C SER A 58 32.27 -39.83 -30.64
N LYS A 59 32.98 -39.67 -31.75
CA LYS A 59 34.39 -40.07 -31.87
C LYS A 59 35.24 -39.09 -32.66
N HIS A 60 36.54 -39.17 -32.43
CA HIS A 60 37.57 -38.63 -33.30
C HIS A 60 38.40 -39.74 -33.93
N TYR A 61 38.97 -39.48 -35.10
CA TYR A 61 39.75 -40.46 -35.86
C TYR A 61 40.69 -39.79 -36.86
N LYS A 62 41.73 -40.52 -37.27
CA LYS A 62 42.63 -40.19 -38.38
C LYS A 62 42.06 -40.74 -39.68
N ILE A 63 42.22 -40.02 -40.78
CA ILE A 63 41.75 -40.47 -42.10
C ILE A 63 42.98 -40.70 -42.99
N CYS A 64 43.03 -41.85 -43.67
CA CYS A 64 44.05 -42.11 -44.68
C CYS A 64 43.75 -41.31 -45.95
N SER A 65 44.73 -40.55 -46.44
CA SER A 65 44.58 -39.73 -47.65
C SER A 65 44.37 -40.53 -48.94
N GLY A 66 44.74 -41.82 -48.95
CA GLY A 66 44.67 -42.68 -50.12
C GLY A 66 43.39 -43.52 -50.25
N CYS A 67 42.73 -43.85 -49.14
CA CYS A 67 41.62 -44.82 -49.13
C CYS A 67 40.45 -44.45 -48.20
N ASN A 68 40.50 -43.31 -47.50
CA ASN A 68 39.50 -42.86 -46.53
C ASN A 68 39.25 -43.83 -45.35
N GLU A 69 40.08 -44.85 -45.17
CA GLU A 69 40.04 -45.67 -43.96
C GLU A 69 40.28 -44.82 -42.71
N LYS A 70 39.69 -45.25 -41.60
CA LYS A 70 39.77 -44.60 -40.29
C LYS A 70 40.73 -45.38 -39.39
N SER A 71 41.58 -44.67 -38.67
CA SER A 71 42.44 -45.23 -37.62
C SER A 71 42.45 -44.33 -36.39
N GLU A 72 43.02 -44.83 -35.30
CA GLU A 72 43.09 -44.11 -34.02
C GLU A 72 41.70 -43.61 -33.57
N GLU A 73 40.67 -44.44 -33.75
CA GLU A 73 39.31 -44.09 -33.30
C GLU A 73 39.27 -44.02 -31.77
N GLY A 74 38.90 -42.85 -31.25
CA GLY A 74 38.75 -42.61 -29.82
C GLY A 74 37.47 -41.86 -29.51
N GLU A 75 36.91 -42.12 -28.32
CA GLU A 75 35.83 -41.30 -27.75
C GLU A 75 36.35 -39.90 -27.40
N HIS A 76 35.46 -38.91 -27.39
CA HIS A 76 35.84 -37.54 -27.01
C HIS A 76 36.29 -37.43 -25.55
N THR A 77 37.56 -37.04 -25.36
CA THR A 77 38.09 -36.64 -24.05
C THR A 77 38.05 -35.13 -23.90
N TYR A 78 37.28 -34.65 -22.93
CA TYR A 78 37.08 -33.22 -22.71
C TYR A 78 38.11 -32.64 -21.73
N GLY A 79 38.50 -31.39 -21.97
CA GLY A 79 39.45 -30.67 -21.13
C GLY A 79 38.86 -30.24 -19.79
N THR A 80 39.58 -29.38 -19.08
CA THR A 80 39.09 -28.76 -17.83
C THR A 80 37.85 -27.90 -18.02
N ASP A 81 37.58 -27.45 -19.25
CA ASP A 81 36.34 -26.76 -19.62
C ASP A 81 35.13 -27.71 -19.72
N GLY A 82 35.35 -29.03 -19.75
CA GLY A 82 34.33 -30.05 -19.88
C GLY A 82 33.60 -30.07 -21.23
N TYR A 83 33.98 -29.20 -22.17
CA TYR A 83 33.24 -28.87 -23.39
C TYR A 83 34.00 -29.20 -24.66
N THR A 84 35.31 -28.89 -24.70
CA THR A 84 36.13 -29.03 -25.88
C THR A 84 36.94 -30.33 -25.82
N CYS A 85 36.87 -31.14 -26.86
CA CYS A 85 37.71 -32.33 -26.97
C CYS A 85 39.18 -31.91 -27.13
N THR A 86 40.03 -32.35 -26.21
CA THR A 86 41.47 -32.02 -26.18
C THR A 86 42.26 -32.57 -27.36
N VAL A 87 41.70 -33.56 -28.09
CA VAL A 87 42.37 -34.25 -29.20
C VAL A 87 42.00 -33.66 -30.56
N CYS A 88 40.72 -33.36 -30.76
CA CYS A 88 40.18 -33.01 -32.08
C CYS A 88 39.47 -31.65 -32.16
N GLY A 89 39.26 -30.98 -31.02
CA GLY A 89 38.55 -29.71 -30.96
C GLY A 89 37.03 -29.81 -31.09
N TYR A 90 36.44 -31.02 -31.08
CA TYR A 90 34.99 -31.19 -31.06
C TYR A 90 34.38 -30.52 -29.82
N GLU A 91 33.41 -29.65 -30.06
CA GLU A 91 32.67 -28.92 -29.04
C GLU A 91 31.34 -29.63 -28.74
N ASN A 92 31.18 -30.12 -27.52
CA ASN A 92 29.94 -30.79 -27.12
C ASN A 92 28.92 -29.77 -26.63
N GLU A 93 27.97 -29.40 -27.49
CA GLU A 93 26.91 -28.42 -27.15
C GLU A 93 26.10 -28.81 -25.89
N ALA A 94 25.98 -30.09 -25.56
CA ALA A 94 25.30 -30.54 -24.33
C ALA A 94 26.11 -30.29 -23.05
N LYS A 95 27.40 -29.96 -23.16
CA LYS A 95 28.32 -29.66 -22.05
C LYS A 95 28.80 -28.21 -22.05
N LYS A 96 28.19 -27.35 -22.87
CA LYS A 96 28.58 -25.95 -23.01
C LYS A 96 28.38 -25.19 -21.68
N PRO A 97 29.40 -24.48 -21.18
CA PRO A 97 29.25 -23.69 -19.95
C PRO A 97 28.25 -22.55 -20.14
N ALA A 98 27.50 -22.24 -19.08
CA ALA A 98 26.59 -21.11 -19.07
C ALA A 98 27.34 -19.80 -19.35
N GLN A 99 26.89 -19.06 -20.36
CA GLN A 99 27.42 -17.78 -20.79
C GLN A 99 26.58 -16.64 -20.23
N LYS A 100 27.25 -15.62 -19.69
CA LYS A 100 26.62 -14.38 -19.23
C LYS A 100 26.14 -13.59 -20.45
N GLN A 101 24.83 -13.36 -20.53
CA GLN A 101 24.21 -12.48 -21.51
C GLN A 101 24.07 -11.06 -20.93
N SER A 102 23.98 -10.07 -21.82
CA SER A 102 23.66 -8.70 -21.41
C SER A 102 22.29 -8.69 -20.75
N ALA A 103 22.19 -8.04 -19.59
CA ALA A 103 20.90 -7.92 -18.89
C ALA A 103 19.84 -7.24 -19.77
N ALA A 104 20.25 -6.33 -20.66
CA ALA A 104 19.34 -5.65 -21.58
C ALA A 104 18.77 -6.56 -22.66
N ASP A 105 19.36 -7.73 -22.94
CA ASP A 105 18.81 -8.70 -23.87
C ASP A 105 17.65 -9.47 -23.24
N VAL A 106 17.68 -9.63 -21.91
CA VAL A 106 16.73 -10.45 -21.13
C VAL A 106 15.60 -9.59 -20.54
N PHE A 107 15.93 -8.44 -19.98
CA PHE A 107 14.99 -7.57 -19.27
C PHE A 107 14.66 -6.30 -20.07
N GLY A 108 13.38 -5.96 -20.11
CA GLY A 108 12.86 -4.76 -20.79
C GLY A 108 12.85 -3.52 -19.90
N GLY A 109 13.31 -3.63 -18.66
CA GLY A 109 13.29 -2.54 -17.69
C GLY A 109 13.30 -3.05 -16.27
N VAL A 110 13.19 -2.10 -15.34
CA VAL A 110 12.97 -2.37 -13.92
C VAL A 110 11.90 -1.46 -13.35
N LYS A 111 11.35 -1.87 -12.22
CA LYS A 111 10.49 -1.04 -11.39
C LYS A 111 11.03 -1.03 -9.99
N ALA A 112 11.38 0.15 -9.50
CA ALA A 112 12.02 0.33 -8.22
C ALA A 112 11.06 0.98 -7.22
N SER A 113 11.10 0.49 -5.99
CA SER A 113 10.53 1.12 -4.80
C SER A 113 11.67 1.61 -3.91
N TYR A 114 11.58 2.84 -3.44
CA TYR A 114 12.60 3.44 -2.56
C TYR A 114 11.96 4.38 -1.55
N VAL A 115 12.64 4.61 -0.43
CA VAL A 115 12.16 5.54 0.60
C VAL A 115 11.96 6.92 -0.04
N ARG A 116 10.75 7.48 0.07
CA ARG A 116 10.46 8.82 -0.47
C ARG A 116 11.28 9.85 0.29
N GLY A 117 11.80 10.83 -0.44
CA GLY A 117 12.50 11.97 0.14
C GLY A 117 11.54 12.92 0.86
N ASN A 118 12.03 14.11 1.17
CA ASN A 118 11.17 15.15 1.73
C ASN A 118 10.06 15.54 0.75
N ILE A 119 8.92 15.87 1.32
CA ILE A 119 7.68 16.22 0.65
C ILE A 119 7.49 17.73 0.78
N ALA A 120 7.28 18.41 -0.34
CA ALA A 120 6.85 19.80 -0.37
C ALA A 120 5.40 19.90 0.13
N ASP A 121 5.22 20.60 1.25
CA ASP A 121 3.94 20.79 1.94
C ASP A 121 3.10 21.92 1.31
N ALA A 122 1.94 22.22 1.90
CA ALA A 122 1.02 23.28 1.47
C ALA A 122 1.68 24.66 1.30
N ASP A 123 2.67 24.98 2.13
CA ASP A 123 3.42 26.23 2.13
C ASP A 123 4.71 26.17 1.28
N GLY A 124 4.96 25.03 0.63
CA GLY A 124 6.17 24.77 -0.15
C GLY A 124 7.39 24.35 0.66
N THR A 125 7.29 24.26 1.99
CA THR A 125 8.40 23.78 2.82
C THR A 125 8.58 22.27 2.68
N GLU A 126 9.83 21.81 2.74
CA GLU A 126 10.16 20.39 2.72
C GLU A 126 9.98 19.75 4.10
N LYS A 127 9.22 18.66 4.14
CA LYS A 127 8.89 17.91 5.36
C LYS A 127 9.12 16.41 5.16
N SER A 128 9.60 15.73 6.18
CA SER A 128 9.65 14.27 6.19
C SER A 128 8.23 13.68 6.22
N PHE A 129 8.11 12.43 5.80
CA PHE A 129 6.85 11.69 5.85
C PHE A 129 6.23 11.65 7.25
N ASN A 130 7.06 11.45 8.28
CA ASN A 130 6.60 11.38 9.67
C ASN A 130 6.15 12.75 10.20
N GLU A 131 6.78 13.86 9.80
CA GLU A 131 6.29 15.21 10.13
C GLU A 131 4.91 15.48 9.54
N ILE A 132 4.66 15.03 8.31
CA ILE A 132 3.34 15.16 7.69
C ILE A 132 2.30 14.28 8.40
N LEU A 133 2.64 13.03 8.74
CA LEU A 133 1.77 12.16 9.54
C LEU A 133 1.41 12.80 10.87
N ASP A 134 2.41 13.27 11.63
CA ASP A 134 2.18 13.87 12.94
C ASP A 134 1.22 15.05 12.85
N ARG A 135 1.43 15.94 11.87
CA ARG A 135 0.52 17.05 11.61
C ARG A 135 -0.88 16.57 11.24
N GLN A 136 -1.05 15.57 10.36
CA GLN A 136 -2.38 15.03 10.02
C GLN A 136 -3.10 14.48 11.25
N PHE A 137 -2.38 13.80 12.14
CA PHE A 137 -2.95 13.22 13.36
C PHE A 137 -3.30 14.28 14.40
N ASP A 138 -2.46 15.31 14.52
CA ASP A 138 -2.73 16.48 15.35
C ASP A 138 -4.00 17.21 14.91
N LEU A 139 -4.11 17.51 13.61
CA LEU A 139 -5.28 18.16 13.02
C LEU A 139 -6.55 17.31 13.17
N LEU A 140 -6.47 16.00 12.95
CA LEU A 140 -7.62 15.11 13.11
C LEU A 140 -8.05 14.98 14.58
N ALA A 141 -7.10 14.97 15.53
CA ALA A 141 -7.40 14.99 16.95
C ALA A 141 -8.12 16.28 17.35
N GLN A 142 -7.64 17.44 16.89
CA GLN A 142 -8.31 18.73 17.09
C GLN A 142 -9.73 18.73 16.52
N ASP A 143 -9.90 18.24 15.28
CA ASP A 143 -11.20 18.15 14.61
C ASP A 143 -12.19 17.30 15.45
N ILE A 144 -11.83 16.05 15.75
CA ILE A 144 -12.69 15.13 16.53
C ILE A 144 -13.05 15.71 17.89
N LEU A 145 -12.08 16.27 18.64
CA LEU A 145 -12.34 16.85 19.96
C LEU A 145 -13.25 18.09 19.87
N TYR A 146 -13.11 18.90 18.81
CA TYR A 146 -14.03 20.01 18.56
C TYR A 146 -15.45 19.52 18.29
N ARG A 147 -15.63 18.48 17.45
CA ARG A 147 -16.96 17.91 17.19
C ARG A 147 -17.60 17.35 18.45
N LEU A 148 -16.84 16.61 19.26
CA LEU A 148 -17.32 16.06 20.53
C LEU A 148 -17.77 17.16 21.49
N THR A 149 -16.95 18.20 21.66
CA THR A 149 -17.24 19.32 22.56
C THR A 149 -18.41 20.18 22.07
N TYR A 150 -18.55 20.40 20.75
CA TYR A 150 -19.69 21.12 20.20
C TYR A 150 -21.00 20.37 20.44
N VAL A 151 -21.02 19.04 20.21
CA VAL A 151 -22.26 18.24 20.33
C VAL A 151 -22.64 18.01 21.80
N TYR A 152 -21.67 17.67 22.66
CA TYR A 152 -21.92 17.17 24.00
C TYR A 152 -21.49 18.09 25.15
N GLY A 153 -20.79 19.19 24.88
CA GLY A 153 -20.43 20.18 25.90
C GLY A 153 -21.66 20.92 26.45
N TYR A 154 -21.56 21.46 27.65
CA TYR A 154 -22.59 22.24 28.34
C TYR A 154 -22.46 23.74 28.01
N ASN A 155 -23.60 24.42 27.96
CA ASN A 155 -23.68 25.85 27.70
C ASN A 155 -23.92 26.61 29.01
N GLN A 156 -22.92 27.34 29.52
CA GLN A 156 -23.11 28.20 30.71
C GLN A 156 -23.57 29.62 30.39
N THR A 157 -23.37 30.15 29.16
CA THR A 157 -23.97 31.43 28.70
C THR A 157 -23.79 31.74 27.20
N ALA A 158 -22.78 31.22 26.49
CA ALA A 158 -22.65 31.31 25.01
C ALA A 158 -21.49 30.43 24.49
N HIS A 159 -21.15 29.35 25.19
CA HIS A 159 -19.97 28.56 24.85
C HIS A 159 -20.36 27.33 24.05
N ASN A 160 -19.65 27.13 22.95
CA ASN A 160 -19.66 25.94 22.08
C ASN A 160 -20.79 25.78 21.08
N ARG A 161 -21.92 26.50 21.14
CA ARG A 161 -22.97 26.34 20.10
C ARG A 161 -23.53 27.69 19.65
N THR A 162 -22.92 28.25 18.62
CA THR A 162 -23.46 29.39 17.88
C THR A 162 -23.89 28.94 16.49
N LYS A 163 -24.92 29.57 15.94
CA LYS A 163 -25.38 29.32 14.57
C LYS A 163 -24.22 29.58 13.60
N ASN A 164 -23.94 28.63 12.71
CA ASN A 164 -22.86 28.70 11.72
C ASN A 164 -21.46 28.89 12.33
N ALA A 165 -21.20 28.36 13.53
CA ALA A 165 -19.86 28.34 14.12
C ALA A 165 -18.85 27.63 13.19
N LYS A 166 -17.62 28.16 13.22
CA LYS A 166 -16.45 27.64 12.51
C LYS A 166 -15.28 27.57 13.47
N TYR A 167 -14.53 26.48 13.41
CA TYR A 167 -13.28 26.31 14.14
C TYR A 167 -12.14 26.04 13.17
N THR A 168 -11.13 26.92 13.17
CA THR A 168 -9.95 26.78 12.32
C THR A 168 -8.96 25.83 12.96
N LEU A 169 -8.58 24.77 12.25
CA LEU A 169 -7.56 23.82 12.68
C LEU A 169 -6.17 24.45 12.60
N LYS A 170 -5.32 24.16 13.58
CA LYS A 170 -4.02 24.80 13.73
C LYS A 170 -2.86 23.83 13.54
N ASN A 171 -1.81 24.28 12.84
CA ASN A 171 -0.51 23.63 12.82
C ASN A 171 0.44 24.42 13.73
N GLY A 172 0.61 23.96 14.96
CA GLY A 172 1.21 24.75 16.03
C GLY A 172 0.37 25.98 16.33
N GLU A 173 0.96 27.17 16.27
CA GLU A 173 0.26 28.43 16.53
C GLU A 173 -0.47 29.00 15.32
N LYS A 174 -0.19 28.49 14.12
CA LYS A 174 -0.69 29.03 12.85
C LYS A 174 -1.91 28.27 12.34
N ASP A 175 -2.81 28.98 11.68
CA ASP A 175 -3.92 28.36 10.96
C ASP A 175 -3.40 27.50 9.81
N PHE A 176 -3.91 26.27 9.71
CA PHE A 176 -3.55 25.40 8.60
C PHE A 176 -4.38 25.75 7.37
N SER A 177 -3.71 26.08 6.26
CA SER A 177 -4.36 26.51 5.03
C SER A 177 -3.67 25.94 3.79
N TYR A 178 -4.42 25.85 2.70
CA TYR A 178 -3.93 25.45 1.39
C TYR A 178 -4.53 26.37 0.32
N GLN A 179 -3.68 26.98 -0.50
CA GLN A 179 -4.07 27.94 -1.54
C GLN A 179 -4.97 29.09 -0.99
N GLY A 180 -4.70 29.55 0.24
CA GLY A 180 -5.47 30.61 0.89
C GLY A 180 -6.81 30.17 1.50
N ASN A 181 -7.17 28.88 1.41
CA ASN A 181 -8.36 28.33 2.07
C ASN A 181 -7.98 27.63 3.37
N ASN A 182 -8.70 27.93 4.44
CA ASN A 182 -8.41 27.36 5.77
C ASN A 182 -8.98 25.95 5.92
N ALA A 183 -8.31 25.14 6.74
CA ALA A 183 -8.84 23.89 7.25
C ALA A 183 -9.79 24.21 8.42
N VAL A 184 -11.09 24.01 8.22
CA VAL A 184 -12.12 24.45 9.18
C VAL A 184 -13.08 23.31 9.51
N VAL A 185 -13.50 23.24 10.77
CA VAL A 185 -14.62 22.43 11.22
C VAL A 185 -15.86 23.31 11.27
N ASN A 186 -16.84 23.03 10.42
CA ASN A 186 -18.05 23.82 10.28
C ASN A 186 -19.24 23.15 10.99
N SER A 187 -19.91 23.89 11.87
CA SER A 187 -21.13 23.43 12.57
C SER A 187 -22.24 22.92 11.65
N ASN A 188 -22.32 23.47 10.44
CA ASN A 188 -23.33 23.06 9.44
C ASN A 188 -23.10 21.67 8.87
N THR A 189 -21.91 21.08 9.06
CA THR A 189 -21.55 19.76 8.54
C THR A 189 -20.81 18.92 9.59
N LEU A 190 -21.23 19.02 10.86
CA LEU A 190 -20.57 18.33 11.97
C LEU A 190 -20.78 16.82 11.93
N LEU A 191 -21.99 16.39 11.58
CA LEU A 191 -22.46 15.00 11.66
C LEU A 191 -22.92 14.48 10.29
N ALA A 192 -23.58 15.33 9.50
CA ALA A 192 -24.08 15.00 8.17
C ALA A 192 -23.89 16.19 7.22
N ALA A 193 -24.34 16.04 5.97
CA ALA A 193 -24.42 17.18 5.05
C ALA A 193 -25.32 18.29 5.63
N GLN A 194 -25.08 19.53 5.21
CA GLN A 194 -25.87 20.67 5.67
C GLN A 194 -27.34 20.47 5.34
N GLN A 195 -28.21 20.67 6.34
CA GLN A 195 -29.65 20.59 6.18
C GLN A 195 -30.20 21.98 5.84
N GLU A 196 -31.03 22.08 4.80
CA GLU A 196 -31.61 23.34 4.34
C GLU A 196 -32.80 23.78 5.19
N SER A 197 -32.95 25.09 5.41
CA SER A 197 -34.15 25.71 5.99
C SER A 197 -34.61 25.15 7.35
N VAL A 198 -33.69 24.64 8.18
CA VAL A 198 -34.02 24.13 9.52
C VAL A 198 -34.38 25.29 10.44
N THR A 199 -35.67 25.40 10.78
CA THR A 199 -36.20 26.39 11.72
C THR A 199 -36.74 25.77 13.00
N GLU A 200 -36.98 24.45 13.02
CA GLU A 200 -37.39 23.68 14.19
C GLU A 200 -37.13 22.18 14.00
N LEU A 201 -37.11 21.45 15.12
CA LEU A 201 -37.01 20.00 15.21
C LEU A 201 -37.94 19.54 16.34
N THR A 202 -39.18 19.21 15.99
CA THR A 202 -40.26 18.79 16.91
C THR A 202 -40.57 17.29 16.85
N SER A 203 -39.81 16.55 16.07
CA SER A 203 -39.81 15.09 16.03
C SER A 203 -38.42 14.62 15.65
N VAL A 204 -37.95 13.56 16.29
CA VAL A 204 -36.59 13.03 16.10
C VAL A 204 -36.67 11.54 15.87
N ASN A 205 -36.14 11.08 14.74
CA ASN A 205 -35.83 9.68 14.54
C ASN A 205 -34.41 9.38 15.05
N ILE A 206 -34.29 8.59 16.13
CA ILE A 206 -32.99 8.29 16.73
C ILE A 206 -32.09 7.41 15.84
N ALA A 207 -32.63 6.89 14.73
CA ALA A 207 -31.90 6.16 13.71
C ALA A 207 -31.46 7.03 12.51
N ASP A 208 -31.87 8.30 12.43
CA ASP A 208 -31.51 9.21 11.33
C ASP A 208 -30.51 10.28 11.77
N ILE A 209 -29.25 10.16 11.33
CA ILE A 209 -28.19 11.12 11.63
C ILE A 209 -28.51 12.56 11.16
N ASN A 210 -29.37 12.71 10.14
CA ASN A 210 -29.77 14.03 9.67
C ASN A 210 -30.56 14.80 10.73
N ASP A 211 -31.37 14.13 11.56
CA ASP A 211 -32.09 14.80 12.65
C ASP A 211 -31.14 15.33 13.74
N PHE A 212 -30.05 14.60 14.00
CA PHE A 212 -28.98 15.07 14.88
C PHE A 212 -28.27 16.29 14.28
N GLN A 213 -28.00 16.28 12.97
CA GLN A 213 -27.42 17.44 12.27
C GLN A 213 -28.39 18.64 12.24
N LYS A 214 -29.70 18.43 12.07
CA LYS A 214 -30.71 19.48 12.20
C LYS A 214 -30.65 20.12 13.58
N SER A 215 -30.54 19.30 14.65
CA SER A 215 -30.40 19.82 16.01
C SER A 215 -29.14 20.68 16.21
N VAL A 216 -28.03 20.30 15.58
CA VAL A 216 -26.80 21.09 15.58
C VAL A 216 -27.01 22.48 14.95
N GLN A 217 -27.84 22.60 13.91
CA GLN A 217 -28.14 23.86 13.22
C GLN A 217 -29.24 24.69 13.91
N ALA A 218 -30.17 24.02 14.60
CA ALA A 218 -31.38 24.57 15.21
C ALA A 218 -31.18 25.01 16.69
N VAL A 219 -30.10 25.75 17.00
CA VAL A 219 -29.66 26.02 18.39
C VAL A 219 -30.57 26.99 19.16
N ASN A 220 -31.37 27.82 18.47
CA ASN A 220 -32.24 28.85 19.08
C ASN A 220 -33.70 28.73 18.62
N SER A 221 -34.19 27.51 18.48
CA SER A 221 -35.54 27.19 18.00
C SER A 221 -36.11 26.01 18.79
N ASN A 222 -37.38 25.66 18.53
CA ASN A 222 -37.96 24.41 19.01
C ASN A 222 -37.04 23.26 18.57
N ASN A 223 -36.40 22.58 19.52
CA ASN A 223 -35.39 21.57 19.24
C ASN A 223 -35.44 20.49 20.31
N TYR A 224 -36.05 19.37 19.96
CA TYR A 224 -36.32 18.27 20.89
C TYR A 224 -35.06 17.56 21.41
N LEU A 225 -33.88 17.84 20.86
CA LEU A 225 -32.61 17.30 21.35
C LEU A 225 -31.86 18.27 22.28
N LEU A 226 -32.34 19.51 22.41
CA LEU A 226 -31.75 20.56 23.25
C LEU A 226 -32.76 21.20 24.22
N ASP A 227 -33.92 20.58 24.42
CA ASP A 227 -34.98 21.12 25.26
C ASP A 227 -35.15 20.26 26.53
N ALA A 228 -35.08 20.91 27.69
CA ALA A 228 -35.26 20.26 28.98
C ALA A 228 -36.68 19.69 29.21
N ALA A 229 -37.67 20.01 28.39
CA ALA A 229 -38.97 19.33 28.42
C ALA A 229 -38.96 17.98 27.67
N THR A 230 -37.99 17.76 26.78
CA THR A 230 -37.95 16.63 25.84
C THR A 230 -36.69 15.76 26.06
N ILE A 231 -35.62 15.95 25.28
CA ILE A 231 -34.28 15.39 25.50
C ILE A 231 -33.26 16.52 25.56
N ASN A 232 -32.17 16.30 26.28
CA ASN A 232 -31.04 17.21 26.30
C ASN A 232 -29.70 16.49 26.10
N PHE A 233 -29.05 16.69 24.95
CA PHE A 233 -27.71 16.14 24.68
C PHE A 233 -26.57 16.90 25.33
N VAL A 234 -26.76 18.18 25.65
CA VAL A 234 -25.66 19.03 26.13
C VAL A 234 -25.24 18.68 27.56
N GLY A 235 -23.97 18.95 27.85
CA GLY A 235 -23.34 18.75 29.14
C GLY A 235 -23.03 17.31 29.52
N ALA A 236 -23.13 16.37 28.60
CA ALA A 236 -22.76 14.97 28.85
C ALA A 236 -21.27 14.83 29.25
N ILE A 237 -20.39 15.69 28.72
CA ILE A 237 -18.96 15.72 29.09
C ILE A 237 -18.79 15.92 30.61
N GLU A 238 -19.48 16.90 31.19
CA GLU A 238 -19.38 17.27 32.61
C GLU A 238 -20.17 16.35 33.54
N GLY A 239 -20.82 15.32 32.99
CA GLY A 239 -21.73 14.47 33.74
C GLY A 239 -23.01 15.15 34.15
N ARG A 240 -23.46 16.11 33.33
CA ARG A 240 -24.79 16.65 33.48
C ARG A 240 -25.78 15.63 32.96
N TYR A 241 -26.53 15.11 33.91
CA TYR A 241 -27.67 14.27 33.66
C TYR A 241 -28.92 15.04 34.04
N MET A 242 -30.02 14.58 33.49
CA MET A 242 -31.30 15.23 33.64
C MET A 242 -32.16 14.41 34.59
N VAL A 243 -32.63 14.99 35.67
CA VAL A 243 -33.58 14.33 36.57
C VAL A 243 -34.98 14.73 36.19
N VAL A 244 -35.88 13.79 35.93
CA VAL A 244 -37.29 14.13 35.70
C VAL A 244 -37.90 14.59 37.03
N ARG A 245 -38.27 15.88 37.11
CA ARG A 245 -38.95 16.47 38.26
C ARG A 245 -40.32 17.00 37.86
N LYS A 246 -41.28 16.90 38.78
CA LYS A 246 -42.60 17.50 38.62
C LYS A 246 -42.56 18.97 39.03
N SER A 247 -42.99 19.86 38.13
CA SER A 247 -43.21 21.29 38.39
C SER A 247 -44.66 21.62 38.02
N GLY A 248 -45.56 21.65 39.01
CA GLY A 248 -47.00 21.77 38.76
C GLY A 248 -47.55 20.55 38.00
N SER A 249 -48.21 20.78 36.86
CA SER A 249 -48.71 19.74 35.94
C SER A 249 -47.65 19.28 34.92
N SER A 250 -46.53 20.00 34.79
CA SER A 250 -45.47 19.70 33.82
C SER A 250 -44.38 18.81 34.43
N LYS A 251 -43.88 17.86 33.65
CA LYS A 251 -42.69 17.07 33.97
C LYS A 251 -41.52 17.69 33.23
N MET A 252 -40.50 18.12 33.96
CA MET A 252 -39.33 18.80 33.41
C MET A 252 -38.07 18.04 33.77
N LEU A 253 -37.12 18.01 32.85
CA LEU A 253 -35.76 17.61 33.16
C LEU A 253 -35.08 18.75 33.93
N ASN A 254 -34.64 18.46 35.16
CA ASN A 254 -33.80 19.37 35.92
C ASN A 254 -32.33 18.95 35.76
N SER A 255 -31.47 19.91 35.41
CA SER A 255 -30.04 19.64 35.28
C SER A 255 -29.45 19.35 36.66
N ALA A 256 -28.97 18.12 36.83
CA ALA A 256 -28.09 17.73 37.93
C ALA A 256 -26.71 17.42 37.36
N LYS A 257 -25.68 17.52 38.20
CA LYS A 257 -24.30 17.16 37.85
C LYS A 257 -23.81 16.11 38.84
N THR A 258 -23.19 15.05 38.34
CA THR A 258 -22.45 14.09 39.17
C THR A 258 -21.27 13.54 38.39
N ASP A 259 -20.15 13.34 39.07
CA ASP A 259 -18.92 12.84 38.47
C ASP A 259 -19.10 11.43 37.91
N ASN A 260 -20.01 10.62 38.48
CA ASN A 260 -20.32 9.28 37.99
C ASN A 260 -20.98 9.26 36.60
N CYS A 261 -21.53 10.39 36.16
CA CYS A 261 -22.12 10.54 34.83
C CYS A 261 -21.19 11.26 33.86
N ALA A 262 -20.03 11.75 34.33
CA ALA A 262 -19.09 12.49 33.51
C ALA A 262 -18.27 11.55 32.64
N TRP A 263 -17.82 12.09 31.51
CA TRP A 263 -16.94 11.34 30.63
C TRP A 263 -15.62 11.02 31.32
N SER A 264 -15.04 9.87 30.99
CA SER A 264 -13.78 9.40 31.57
C SER A 264 -12.61 10.38 31.38
N TRP A 265 -12.64 11.19 30.32
CA TRP A 265 -11.64 12.23 30.05
C TRP A 265 -11.93 13.61 30.64
N TYR A 266 -13.06 13.78 31.32
CA TYR A 266 -13.38 15.03 32.01
C TYR A 266 -12.51 15.17 33.27
N GLN A 267 -11.91 16.35 33.48
CA GLN A 267 -10.97 16.62 34.58
C GLN A 267 -11.38 17.83 35.44
N ASP A 268 -12.69 18.04 35.59
CA ASP A 268 -13.31 19.24 36.20
C ASP A 268 -13.17 20.52 35.34
N GLY A 269 -13.94 21.57 35.64
CA GLY A 269 -14.03 22.79 34.83
C GLY A 269 -15.20 22.81 33.84
N ALA A 270 -15.23 23.77 32.92
CA ALA A 270 -16.25 23.79 31.87
C ALA A 270 -15.88 22.84 30.71
N SER A 271 -16.88 22.43 29.94
CA SER A 271 -16.72 21.54 28.78
C SER A 271 -16.49 22.32 27.48
N THR A 272 -15.73 23.41 27.56
CA THR A 272 -15.27 24.14 26.37
C THR A 272 -14.24 23.32 25.59
N TYR A 273 -14.08 23.63 24.30
CA TYR A 273 -13.01 23.01 23.51
C TYR A 273 -11.62 23.20 24.16
N SER A 274 -11.35 24.39 24.71
CA SER A 274 -10.05 24.72 25.31
C SER A 274 -9.77 23.92 26.59
N GLU A 275 -10.79 23.64 27.40
CA GLU A 275 -10.64 22.87 28.64
C GLU A 275 -10.62 21.38 28.38
N PHE A 276 -11.40 20.90 27.41
CA PHE A 276 -11.46 19.47 27.08
C PHE A 276 -10.26 19.01 26.24
N SER A 277 -9.77 19.86 25.32
CA SER A 277 -8.66 19.55 24.41
C SER A 277 -7.32 19.95 25.00
N THR A 278 -7.05 19.48 26.22
CA THR A 278 -5.73 19.65 26.84
C THR A 278 -4.65 18.96 26.00
N LYS A 279 -3.39 19.39 26.15
CA LYS A 279 -2.22 18.70 25.56
C LYS A 279 -2.28 17.18 25.75
N ASN A 280 -2.63 16.75 26.97
CA ASN A 280 -2.75 15.34 27.32
C ASN A 280 -3.85 14.61 26.53
N ASN A 281 -5.04 15.21 26.39
CA ASN A 281 -6.13 14.59 25.64
C ASN A 281 -5.87 14.60 24.12
N ILE A 282 -5.24 15.65 23.60
CA ILE A 282 -4.76 15.69 22.21
C ILE A 282 -3.74 14.58 21.99
N ASP A 283 -2.70 14.46 22.82
CA ASP A 283 -1.65 13.44 22.68
C ASP A 283 -2.22 12.02 22.73
N LYS A 284 -3.16 11.74 23.65
CA LYS A 284 -3.85 10.44 23.71
C LYS A 284 -4.67 10.15 22.45
N MET A 285 -5.39 11.15 21.94
CA MET A 285 -6.16 11.02 20.69
C MET A 285 -5.24 10.81 19.49
N LYS A 286 -4.13 11.56 19.40
CA LYS A 286 -3.09 11.38 18.37
C LYS A 286 -2.51 9.97 18.40
N MET A 287 -2.20 9.45 19.59
CA MET A 287 -1.72 8.07 19.73
C MET A 287 -2.76 7.06 19.22
N ALA A 288 -4.02 7.22 19.63
CA ALA A 288 -5.10 6.35 19.18
C ALA A 288 -5.24 6.36 17.65
N ILE A 289 -5.20 7.54 17.02
CA ILE A 289 -5.22 7.69 15.56
C ILE A 289 -4.01 6.97 14.93
N ALA A 290 -2.80 7.19 15.44
CA ALA A 290 -1.59 6.54 14.92
C ALA A 290 -1.67 5.01 15.05
N GLN A 291 -2.18 4.49 16.16
CA GLN A 291 -2.40 3.05 16.36
C GLN A 291 -3.38 2.48 15.34
N VAL A 292 -4.51 3.14 15.10
CA VAL A 292 -5.48 2.68 14.08
C VAL A 292 -4.87 2.75 12.68
N ALA A 293 -4.13 3.80 12.35
CA ALA A 293 -3.44 3.94 11.07
C ALA A 293 -2.37 2.85 10.87
N ALA A 294 -1.72 2.40 11.95
CA ALA A 294 -0.81 1.25 11.97
C ALA A 294 -1.56 -0.10 12.03
N ASN A 295 -2.88 -0.11 11.84
CA ASN A 295 -3.76 -1.28 11.94
C ASN A 295 -3.74 -2.00 13.32
N LYS A 296 -3.36 -1.31 14.38
CA LYS A 296 -3.36 -1.81 15.76
C LYS A 296 -4.65 -1.43 16.49
N ALA A 297 -4.86 -2.02 17.67
CA ALA A 297 -5.91 -1.57 18.58
C ALA A 297 -5.53 -0.20 19.16
N ALA A 298 -6.51 0.69 19.27
CA ALA A 298 -6.33 2.00 19.89
C ALA A 298 -6.51 1.93 21.41
N ASP A 299 -5.50 2.33 22.16
CA ASP A 299 -5.54 2.47 23.62
C ASP A 299 -5.20 3.90 24.09
N GLY A 300 -4.67 4.74 23.20
CA GLY A 300 -4.31 6.13 23.49
C GLY A 300 -3.15 6.30 24.47
N ASN A 301 -2.38 5.25 24.76
CA ASN A 301 -1.25 5.29 25.70
C ASN A 301 -0.07 6.04 25.09
N TYR A 302 -0.08 7.36 25.20
CA TYR A 302 0.94 8.21 24.61
C TYR A 302 2.26 8.16 25.40
N SER A 303 3.34 7.86 24.68
CA SER A 303 4.69 8.29 25.00
C SER A 303 5.40 8.62 23.69
N GLU A 304 6.36 9.54 23.73
CA GLU A 304 7.09 9.96 22.53
C GLU A 304 7.71 8.75 21.78
N ALA A 305 8.28 7.79 22.52
CA ALA A 305 8.87 6.58 21.94
C ALA A 305 7.82 5.65 21.31
N ALA A 306 6.69 5.42 22.00
CA ALA A 306 5.62 4.56 21.47
C ALA A 306 4.96 5.19 20.25
N TYR A 307 4.74 6.51 20.28
CA TYR A 307 4.17 7.25 19.16
C TYR A 307 5.08 7.20 17.93
N ASN A 308 6.38 7.48 18.08
CA ASN A 308 7.34 7.38 16.98
C ASN A 308 7.46 5.95 16.43
N THR A 309 7.30 4.93 17.28
CA THR A 309 7.21 3.52 16.84
C THR A 309 5.98 3.28 15.97
N ALA A 310 4.80 3.77 16.40
CA ALA A 310 3.58 3.68 15.61
C ALA A 310 3.71 4.41 14.27
N LEU A 311 4.29 5.63 14.26
CA LEU A 311 4.56 6.37 13.03
C LEU A 311 5.45 5.58 12.08
N ALA A 312 6.48 4.87 12.56
CA ALA A 312 7.39 4.11 11.72
C ALA A 312 6.73 2.93 10.96
N GLU A 313 5.62 2.40 11.47
CA GLU A 313 4.90 1.27 10.88
C GLU A 313 3.90 1.68 9.79
N ILE A 314 3.61 2.97 9.64
CA ILE A 314 2.57 3.47 8.75
C ILE A 314 3.11 3.69 7.34
N GLY A 315 2.64 2.89 6.38
CA GLY A 315 3.11 2.94 4.99
C GLY A 315 2.53 4.06 4.12
N ALA A 316 1.43 4.71 4.54
CA ALA A 316 0.72 5.69 3.72
C ALA A 316 0.00 6.78 4.55
N LEU A 317 -0.18 7.96 3.97
CA LEU A 317 -0.98 9.08 4.50
C LEU A 317 -2.45 8.99 4.08
N GLY A 318 -3.29 9.90 4.58
CA GLY A 318 -4.60 10.22 3.99
C GLY A 318 -5.77 9.35 4.44
N PHE A 319 -5.56 8.48 5.43
CA PHE A 319 -6.59 7.66 6.08
C PHE A 319 -7.40 6.74 5.14
N ASP A 320 -6.88 6.42 3.95
CA ASP A 320 -7.48 5.39 3.10
C ASP A 320 -7.26 4.00 3.73
N GLY A 321 -8.32 3.19 3.81
CA GLY A 321 -8.31 1.94 4.57
C GLY A 321 -8.22 2.08 6.10
N PHE A 322 -8.35 3.29 6.65
CA PHE A 322 -8.39 3.52 8.10
C PHE A 322 -9.64 2.90 8.73
N ASP A 323 -9.46 2.13 9.80
CA ASP A 323 -10.56 1.45 10.47
C ASP A 323 -11.26 2.40 11.47
N ASN A 324 -12.24 3.14 10.95
CA ASN A 324 -13.05 4.07 11.75
C ASN A 324 -13.67 3.39 12.98
N ALA A 325 -14.03 2.10 12.90
CA ALA A 325 -14.68 1.40 14.01
C ALA A 325 -13.74 1.22 15.21
N LYS A 326 -12.43 1.01 14.98
CA LYS A 326 -11.44 0.97 16.07
C LYS A 326 -11.35 2.31 16.80
N LEU A 327 -11.35 3.43 16.07
CA LEU A 327 -11.30 4.75 16.69
C LEU A 327 -12.60 5.09 17.43
N VAL A 328 -13.76 4.75 16.85
CA VAL A 328 -15.06 4.90 17.54
C VAL A 328 -15.10 4.07 18.82
N LYS A 329 -14.59 2.83 18.79
CA LYS A 329 -14.50 1.97 19.98
C LYS A 329 -13.63 2.59 21.06
N PHE A 330 -12.48 3.16 20.69
CA PHE A 330 -11.62 3.90 21.62
C PHE A 330 -12.34 5.10 22.24
N ILE A 331 -13.07 5.89 21.44
CA ILE A 331 -13.85 7.02 21.97
C ILE A 331 -14.91 6.54 22.97
N LYS A 332 -15.65 5.48 22.62
CA LYS A 332 -16.66 4.88 23.51
C LYS A 332 -16.05 4.42 24.84
N SER A 333 -14.95 3.69 24.80
CA SER A 333 -14.41 2.99 25.97
C SER A 333 -13.53 3.89 26.84
N ASN A 334 -12.66 4.69 26.21
CA ASN A 334 -11.60 5.44 26.89
C ASN A 334 -11.96 6.91 27.10
N VAL A 335 -12.67 7.54 26.15
CA VAL A 335 -13.01 8.97 26.24
C VAL A 335 -14.29 9.16 27.06
N ILE A 336 -15.34 8.41 26.71
CA ILE A 336 -16.65 8.48 27.35
C ILE A 336 -16.70 7.54 28.55
N GLY A 337 -16.49 6.25 28.34
CA GLY A 337 -16.56 5.20 29.36
C GLY A 337 -17.68 4.21 29.06
N ASP A 338 -17.36 2.90 29.10
CA ASP A 338 -18.27 1.83 28.71
C ASP A 338 -19.61 1.85 29.46
N SER A 339 -19.60 2.18 30.75
CA SER A 339 -20.83 2.23 31.55
C SER A 339 -21.84 3.25 31.01
N LEU A 340 -21.38 4.40 30.54
CA LEU A 340 -22.25 5.45 30.00
C LEU A 340 -22.76 5.07 28.61
N VAL A 341 -21.89 4.50 27.77
CA VAL A 341 -22.25 4.05 26.43
C VAL A 341 -23.26 2.91 26.48
N ASN A 342 -23.04 1.92 27.34
CA ASN A 342 -23.96 0.79 27.49
C ASN A 342 -25.34 1.26 27.98
N LYS A 343 -25.38 2.23 28.90
CA LYS A 343 -26.65 2.79 29.37
C LYS A 343 -27.36 3.61 28.29
N ASP A 344 -26.61 4.34 27.47
CA ASP A 344 -27.16 5.05 26.31
C ASP A 344 -27.76 4.09 25.27
N ASP A 345 -27.08 2.97 25.03
CA ASP A 345 -27.55 1.91 24.12
C ASP A 345 -28.82 1.21 24.66
N GLU A 346 -28.95 1.07 25.97
CA GLU A 346 -30.19 0.59 26.62
C GLU A 346 -31.36 1.54 26.33
N TYR A 347 -31.17 2.85 26.55
CA TYR A 347 -32.21 3.85 26.22
C TYR A 347 -32.58 3.80 24.73
N ALA A 348 -31.59 3.70 23.84
CA ALA A 348 -31.85 3.57 22.41
C ALA A 348 -32.70 2.35 22.07
N SER A 349 -32.48 1.22 22.77
CA SER A 349 -33.27 0.00 22.59
C SER A 349 -34.72 0.18 23.05
N THR A 350 -34.93 0.83 24.20
CA THR A 350 -36.27 1.17 24.69
C THR A 350 -36.99 2.08 23.70
N ILE A 351 -36.34 3.15 23.24
CA ILE A 351 -36.94 4.10 22.28
C ILE A 351 -37.34 3.40 20.97
N LYS A 352 -36.50 2.50 20.46
CA LYS A 352 -36.80 1.72 19.25
C LYS A 352 -37.99 0.78 19.42
N THR A 353 -38.08 0.12 20.57
CA THR A 353 -39.03 -0.97 20.79
C THR A 353 -40.39 -0.45 21.24
N GLU A 354 -40.41 0.55 22.14
CA GLU A 354 -41.62 1.06 22.75
C GLU A 354 -42.18 2.27 21.99
N TYR A 355 -41.32 3.11 21.40
CA TYR A 355 -41.71 4.37 20.75
C TYR A 355 -41.36 4.40 19.25
N ASN A 356 -41.19 3.23 18.63
CA ASN A 356 -40.88 3.08 17.20
C ASN A 356 -39.62 3.84 16.72
N GLY A 357 -38.70 4.16 17.61
CA GLY A 357 -37.49 4.93 17.30
C GLY A 357 -37.73 6.43 17.15
N ILE A 358 -38.93 6.92 17.46
CA ILE A 358 -39.35 8.31 17.25
C ILE A 358 -39.52 8.98 18.62
N ILE A 359 -39.08 10.22 18.71
CA ILE A 359 -39.31 11.08 19.88
C ILE A 359 -40.04 12.33 19.39
N ASP A 360 -41.28 12.45 19.83
CA ASP A 360 -42.31 13.44 19.46
C ASP A 360 -43.26 13.66 20.64
N ASP A 361 -44.29 14.50 20.49
CA ASP A 361 -45.26 14.75 21.57
C ASP A 361 -45.94 13.47 22.10
N ASN A 362 -46.27 12.51 21.22
CA ASN A 362 -47.00 11.29 21.61
C ASN A 362 -46.13 10.37 22.46
N SER A 363 -44.93 10.06 21.96
CA SER A 363 -43.94 9.24 22.67
C SER A 363 -43.52 9.90 24.00
N LEU A 364 -43.44 11.23 24.07
CA LEU A 364 -43.16 11.93 25.33
C LEU A 364 -44.29 11.74 26.35
N VAL A 365 -45.55 11.77 25.92
CA VAL A 365 -46.71 11.47 26.77
C VAL A 365 -46.66 10.02 27.27
N GLU A 366 -46.28 9.07 26.41
CA GLU A 366 -46.14 7.65 26.78
C GLU A 366 -44.99 7.44 27.78
N ILE A 367 -43.80 8.02 27.53
CA ILE A 367 -42.65 7.98 28.46
C ILE A 367 -43.05 8.56 29.84
N ASP A 368 -43.90 9.58 29.85
CA ASP A 368 -44.41 10.18 31.08
C ASP A 368 -45.54 9.38 31.73
N GLY A 369 -46.26 8.53 30.99
CA GLY A 369 -47.54 7.94 31.37
C GLY A 369 -47.50 6.84 32.45
N GLU A 370 -46.31 6.34 32.80
CA GLU A 370 -46.11 5.34 33.87
C GLU A 370 -46.66 5.86 35.21
N THR A 371 -47.71 5.20 35.71
CA THR A 371 -48.61 5.71 36.77
C THR A 371 -48.02 5.69 38.18
N THR A 372 -46.80 5.17 38.35
CA THR A 372 -46.06 5.23 39.62
C THR A 372 -44.66 5.77 39.41
N PHE A 373 -44.45 7.05 39.73
CA PHE A 373 -43.13 7.65 39.92
C PHE A 373 -42.44 6.99 41.12
N THR A 374 -41.84 5.81 40.90
CA THR A 374 -40.84 5.28 41.83
C THR A 374 -39.54 6.05 41.63
N SER A 375 -38.69 6.12 42.65
CA SER A 375 -37.43 6.91 42.65
C SER A 375 -36.51 6.66 41.45
N ASN A 376 -36.68 5.53 40.74
CA ASN A 376 -35.80 5.08 39.67
C ASN A 376 -36.09 5.81 38.34
N ILE A 377 -37.35 6.11 37.99
CA ILE A 377 -37.70 6.80 36.72
C ILE A 377 -37.16 8.23 36.68
N ALA A 378 -37.00 8.88 37.84
CA ALA A 378 -36.44 10.22 37.91
C ALA A 378 -34.95 10.27 37.50
N THR A 379 -34.22 9.16 37.67
CA THR A 379 -32.78 9.05 37.39
C THR A 379 -32.43 8.07 36.26
N ASP A 380 -33.41 7.33 35.76
CA ASP A 380 -33.27 6.28 34.75
C ASP A 380 -34.46 6.35 33.77
N SER A 381 -34.35 7.27 32.80
CA SER A 381 -35.41 7.59 31.83
C SER A 381 -34.84 7.58 30.41
N PRO A 382 -35.58 7.11 29.39
CA PRO A 382 -35.17 7.21 27.98
C PRO A 382 -34.84 8.64 27.52
N ARG A 383 -35.34 9.67 28.20
CA ARG A 383 -35.01 11.09 27.94
C ARG A 383 -33.55 11.45 28.28
N LEU A 384 -32.81 10.55 28.93
CA LEU A 384 -31.38 10.66 29.20
C LEU A 384 -30.50 10.28 28.00
N TYR A 385 -31.10 9.74 26.94
CA TYR A 385 -30.42 9.37 25.71
C TYR A 385 -29.56 10.52 25.14
N LYS A 386 -28.37 10.17 24.66
CA LYS A 386 -27.32 11.03 24.09
C LYS A 386 -26.95 10.64 22.66
N GLY A 387 -27.25 9.40 22.26
CA GLY A 387 -27.06 8.94 20.88
C GLY A 387 -25.62 8.65 20.49
N TYR A 388 -24.80 8.20 21.42
CA TYR A 388 -23.39 7.90 21.18
C TYR A 388 -23.19 6.91 20.02
N SER A 389 -24.00 5.86 19.94
CA SER A 389 -23.87 4.84 18.89
C SER A 389 -24.21 5.35 17.48
N MET A 390 -24.99 6.42 17.34
CA MET A 390 -25.30 7.05 16.06
C MET A 390 -24.32 8.18 15.72
N VAL A 391 -24.04 9.03 16.70
CA VAL A 391 -23.29 10.28 16.52
C VAL A 391 -21.79 10.05 16.41
N LEU A 392 -21.20 9.13 17.17
CA LEU A 392 -19.74 8.96 17.20
C LEU A 392 -19.16 8.45 15.86
N PRO A 393 -19.77 7.46 15.17
CA PRO A 393 -19.34 7.10 13.82
C PRO A 393 -19.43 8.27 12.84
N ALA A 394 -20.48 9.09 12.94
CA ALA A 394 -20.65 10.27 12.10
C ALA A 394 -19.56 11.31 12.36
N ILE A 395 -19.24 11.61 13.63
CA ILE A 395 -18.14 12.50 14.02
C ILE A 395 -16.82 12.06 13.38
N VAL A 396 -16.45 10.78 13.53
CA VAL A 396 -15.17 10.26 13.00
C VAL A 396 -15.18 10.32 11.47
N SER A 397 -16.27 9.88 10.83
CA SER A 397 -16.39 9.88 9.38
C SER A 397 -16.32 11.29 8.77
N GLN A 398 -17.02 12.26 9.38
CA GLN A 398 -16.99 13.65 8.90
C GLN A 398 -15.64 14.33 9.16
N ALA A 399 -14.98 14.01 10.28
CA ALA A 399 -13.65 14.54 10.58
C ALA A 399 -12.62 14.04 9.55
N ILE A 400 -12.58 12.75 9.23
CA ILE A 400 -11.67 12.18 8.22
C ILE A 400 -12.00 12.66 6.80
N GLY A 401 -13.28 12.87 6.51
CA GLY A 401 -13.77 13.39 5.24
C GLY A 401 -13.57 14.89 5.03
N ASN A 402 -13.04 15.61 6.02
CA ASN A 402 -13.02 17.07 6.00
C ASN A 402 -12.09 17.66 4.92
N THR A 403 -12.51 18.80 4.36
CA THR A 403 -11.83 19.48 3.25
C THR A 403 -11.48 20.92 3.62
N PHE A 404 -10.53 21.52 2.90
CA PHE A 404 -10.30 22.95 3.01
C PHE A 404 -11.52 23.72 2.52
N GLU A 405 -11.84 24.86 3.16
CA GLU A 405 -13.01 25.66 2.84
C GLU A 405 -13.10 25.99 1.34
N ASN A 406 -14.31 25.94 0.78
CA ASN A 406 -14.56 26.25 -0.64
C ASN A 406 -13.79 25.35 -1.63
N THR A 407 -13.30 24.19 -1.20
CA THR A 407 -12.60 23.23 -2.06
C THR A 407 -13.11 21.80 -1.84
N MET A 408 -12.78 20.91 -2.80
CA MET A 408 -12.90 19.46 -2.63
C MET A 408 -11.61 18.82 -2.11
N GLN A 409 -10.57 19.62 -1.82
CA GLN A 409 -9.28 19.12 -1.39
C GLN A 409 -9.36 18.65 0.06
N LYS A 410 -9.15 17.35 0.30
CA LYS A 410 -9.06 16.81 1.66
C LYS A 410 -7.93 17.47 2.43
N ILE A 411 -8.18 17.72 3.73
CA ILE A 411 -7.16 18.17 4.70
C ILE A 411 -6.08 17.09 4.89
N TYR A 412 -6.44 15.83 4.65
CA TYR A 412 -5.58 14.66 4.75
C TYR A 412 -5.30 14.07 3.36
N PRO A 413 -4.38 14.68 2.59
CA PRO A 413 -3.95 14.12 1.31
C PRO A 413 -3.27 12.76 1.54
N ALA A 414 -3.51 11.84 0.60
CA ALA A 414 -2.91 10.52 0.60
C ALA A 414 -1.57 10.54 -0.17
N MET A 415 -0.59 9.80 0.35
CA MET A 415 0.74 9.64 -0.24
C MET A 415 1.43 8.41 0.37
N ASN A 416 2.19 7.68 -0.43
CA ASN A 416 2.96 6.53 0.05
C ASN A 416 4.30 6.94 0.65
N ARG A 417 4.72 6.25 1.71
CA ARG A 417 6.07 6.38 2.32
C ARG A 417 7.18 6.08 1.33
N TYR A 418 6.92 5.16 0.42
CA TYR A 418 7.83 4.78 -0.64
C TYR A 418 7.41 5.43 -1.95
N ALA A 419 8.40 5.86 -2.71
CA ALA A 419 8.24 6.27 -4.09
C ALA A 419 8.44 5.05 -5.00
N VAL A 420 7.66 4.99 -6.09
CA VAL A 420 7.76 3.93 -7.09
C VAL A 420 8.01 4.54 -8.46
N GLN A 421 9.01 4.01 -9.15
CA GLN A 421 9.40 4.46 -10.48
C GLN A 421 9.73 3.28 -11.39
N SER A 422 9.16 3.28 -12.59
CA SER A 422 9.44 2.34 -13.67
C SER A 422 10.44 2.94 -14.65
N PHE A 423 11.43 2.14 -15.05
CA PHE A 423 12.47 2.49 -16.00
C PHE A 423 12.42 1.51 -17.17
N ASP A 424 12.16 1.99 -18.39
CA ASP A 424 12.11 1.17 -19.60
C ASP A 424 13.50 0.76 -20.14
N ASN A 425 14.57 1.18 -19.47
CA ASN A 425 15.94 0.85 -19.84
C ASN A 425 16.82 0.74 -18.59
N LEU A 426 17.55 -0.38 -18.49
CA LEU A 426 18.49 -0.67 -17.40
C LEU A 426 19.61 0.39 -17.26
N ARG A 427 20.03 1.03 -18.37
CA ARG A 427 21.08 2.05 -18.34
C ARG A 427 20.67 3.32 -17.60
N ALA A 428 19.42 3.75 -17.78
CA ALA A 428 18.90 4.93 -17.08
C ALA A 428 18.79 4.67 -15.57
N PHE A 429 18.54 3.41 -15.20
CA PHE A 429 18.45 2.98 -13.81
C PHE A 429 19.81 2.85 -13.10
N ALA A 430 20.85 2.36 -13.78
CA ALA A 430 22.11 1.95 -13.15
C ALA A 430 22.89 3.06 -12.40
N ASN A 431 22.65 4.32 -12.74
CA ASN A 431 23.33 5.47 -12.15
C ASN A 431 22.46 6.24 -11.15
N GLU A 432 21.20 5.84 -10.96
CA GLU A 432 20.29 6.53 -10.05
C GLU A 432 20.49 5.99 -8.62
N ALA A 433 21.04 6.83 -7.75
CA ALA A 433 21.25 6.48 -6.36
C ALA A 433 20.01 6.79 -5.52
N GLN A 434 19.41 5.76 -4.93
CA GLN A 434 18.25 5.89 -4.03
C GLN A 434 18.39 4.99 -2.81
N ALA A 435 17.58 5.24 -1.79
CA ALA A 435 17.41 4.33 -0.67
C ALA A 435 16.42 3.22 -1.06
N TYR A 436 16.84 2.33 -1.98
CA TYR A 436 16.00 1.29 -2.53
C TYR A 436 15.51 0.33 -1.44
N GLU A 437 14.20 0.07 -1.47
CA GLU A 437 13.54 -0.98 -0.70
C GLU A 437 13.46 -2.26 -1.54
N SER A 438 13.02 -2.14 -2.79
CA SER A 438 12.96 -3.26 -3.72
C SER A 438 13.09 -2.86 -5.19
N ILE A 439 13.51 -3.80 -6.03
CA ILE A 439 13.56 -3.67 -7.49
C ILE A 439 12.92 -4.91 -8.11
N VAL A 440 12.01 -4.70 -9.04
CA VAL A 440 11.36 -5.74 -9.84
C VAL A 440 11.98 -5.70 -11.23
N LEU A 441 12.64 -6.79 -11.64
CA LEU A 441 13.13 -6.96 -13.00
C LEU A 441 11.98 -7.35 -13.92
N MET A 442 11.94 -6.81 -15.14
CA MET A 442 10.86 -7.05 -16.10
C MET A 442 11.34 -7.94 -17.27
N PRO A 443 11.15 -9.27 -17.24
CA PRO A 443 11.52 -10.13 -18.36
C PRO A 443 10.77 -9.73 -19.64
N LYS A 444 11.47 -9.70 -20.79
CA LYS A 444 10.85 -9.39 -22.08
C LYS A 444 9.99 -10.55 -22.59
N THR A 445 10.42 -11.77 -22.31
CA THR A 445 9.81 -13.03 -22.75
C THR A 445 9.89 -14.04 -21.61
N GLU A 446 9.40 -15.25 -21.86
CA GLU A 446 9.67 -16.38 -20.97
C GLU A 446 11.17 -16.66 -20.86
N ILE A 447 11.67 -16.81 -19.63
CA ILE A 447 13.08 -17.11 -19.30
C ILE A 447 13.16 -18.27 -18.29
N SER A 448 14.29 -18.99 -18.30
CA SER A 448 14.59 -19.99 -17.26
C SER A 448 15.25 -19.30 -16.06
N ALA A 449 14.99 -19.75 -14.84
CA ALA A 449 15.73 -19.29 -13.66
C ALA A 449 17.13 -19.91 -13.63
N THR A 450 18.15 -19.06 -13.78
CA THR A 450 19.55 -19.47 -13.91
C THR A 450 20.42 -18.69 -12.92
N LYS A 451 21.33 -17.83 -13.37
CA LYS A 451 22.18 -17.02 -12.51
C LYS A 451 22.04 -15.55 -12.88
N LEU A 452 21.80 -14.71 -11.88
CA LEU A 452 21.72 -13.26 -12.01
C LEU A 452 23.02 -12.62 -11.53
N ALA A 453 23.57 -11.70 -12.32
CA ALA A 453 24.75 -10.91 -11.96
C ALA A 453 24.35 -9.45 -11.74
N LEU A 454 24.75 -8.88 -10.60
CA LEU A 454 24.50 -7.46 -10.28
C LEU A 454 25.64 -6.84 -9.49
N LYS A 455 25.71 -5.51 -9.50
CA LYS A 455 26.65 -4.71 -8.69
C LYS A 455 25.89 -3.65 -7.93
N ILE A 456 26.36 -3.35 -6.71
CA ILE A 456 25.85 -2.28 -5.87
C ILE A 456 26.94 -1.23 -5.75
N LYS A 457 26.61 0.05 -5.95
CA LYS A 457 27.57 1.17 -5.89
C LYS A 457 27.11 2.27 -4.95
N GLY A 458 28.06 2.91 -4.28
CA GLY A 458 27.83 3.95 -3.27
C GLY A 458 27.51 3.43 -1.87
N ALA A 459 27.56 2.12 -1.62
CA ALA A 459 27.30 1.54 -0.31
C ALA A 459 28.02 0.21 -0.08
N ASN A 460 28.29 -0.08 1.20
CA ASN A 460 28.90 -1.32 1.67
C ASN A 460 27.92 -2.07 2.60
N ASN A 461 28.11 -3.38 2.75
CA ASN A 461 27.30 -4.24 3.62
C ASN A 461 25.80 -4.21 3.30
N ILE A 462 25.47 -4.28 2.01
CA ILE A 462 24.08 -4.32 1.55
C ILE A 462 23.67 -5.78 1.33
N GLY A 463 22.64 -6.21 2.06
CA GLY A 463 21.99 -7.50 1.81
C GLY A 463 21.06 -7.41 0.62
N VAL A 464 21.06 -8.43 -0.24
CA VAL A 464 20.15 -8.57 -1.38
C VAL A 464 19.45 -9.91 -1.28
N LYS A 465 18.15 -9.87 -1.03
CA LYS A 465 17.27 -11.02 -1.13
C LYS A 465 16.59 -11.01 -2.49
N CYS A 466 16.86 -12.03 -3.30
CA CYS A 466 16.22 -12.24 -4.59
C CYS A 466 15.07 -13.24 -4.43
N GLU A 467 13.86 -12.84 -4.80
CA GLU A 467 12.64 -13.64 -4.65
C GLU A 467 11.95 -13.86 -6.00
N ILE A 468 11.53 -15.10 -6.23
CA ILE A 468 10.66 -15.52 -7.33
C ILE A 468 9.56 -16.39 -6.74
N ASN A 469 8.31 -15.90 -6.78
CA ASN A 469 7.12 -16.65 -6.35
C ASN A 469 7.25 -17.30 -4.95
N GLY A 470 7.82 -16.57 -3.98
CA GLY A 470 8.02 -17.01 -2.60
C GLY A 470 9.29 -17.85 -2.34
N GLU A 471 9.98 -18.31 -3.38
CA GLU A 471 11.33 -18.89 -3.26
C GLU A 471 12.35 -17.75 -3.25
N ALA A 472 13.25 -17.73 -2.27
CA ALA A 472 14.21 -16.65 -2.13
C ALA A 472 15.64 -17.15 -1.89
N VAL A 473 16.59 -16.47 -2.51
CA VAL A 473 18.03 -16.64 -2.30
C VAL A 473 18.60 -15.31 -1.84
N GLN A 474 19.40 -15.33 -0.78
CA GLN A 474 20.00 -14.14 -0.21
C GLN A 474 21.51 -14.15 -0.41
N VAL A 475 22.03 -13.00 -0.84
CA VAL A 475 23.47 -12.70 -0.94
C VAL A 475 23.73 -11.35 -0.30
N SER A 476 24.99 -11.01 -0.02
CA SER A 476 25.35 -9.70 0.52
C SER A 476 26.57 -9.14 -0.19
N ALA A 477 26.56 -7.85 -0.52
CA ALA A 477 27.74 -7.11 -0.94
C ALA A 477 28.51 -6.67 0.29
N ALA A 478 29.74 -7.15 0.44
CA ALA A 478 30.64 -6.69 1.49
C ALA A 478 31.28 -5.35 1.07
N ASN A 479 31.62 -5.21 -0.22
CA ASN A 479 32.36 -4.06 -0.74
C ASN A 479 31.59 -3.32 -1.84
N ASP A 480 31.86 -2.03 -1.95
CA ASP A 480 31.39 -1.17 -3.02
C ASP A 480 31.81 -1.71 -4.40
N GLY A 481 30.85 -1.81 -5.33
CA GLY A 481 31.08 -2.27 -6.69
C GLY A 481 31.32 -3.78 -6.85
N GLU A 482 31.22 -4.56 -5.77
CA GLU A 482 31.38 -6.02 -5.79
C GLU A 482 30.39 -6.68 -6.76
N LEU A 483 30.88 -7.63 -7.56
CA LEU A 483 30.03 -8.43 -8.45
C LEU A 483 29.35 -9.54 -7.64
N LEU A 484 28.04 -9.41 -7.47
CA LEU A 484 27.20 -10.40 -6.82
C LEU A 484 26.62 -11.37 -7.86
N LEU A 485 26.76 -12.66 -7.58
CA LEU A 485 26.15 -13.74 -8.36
C LEU A 485 25.08 -14.43 -7.52
N ILE A 486 23.83 -14.35 -7.99
CA ILE A 486 22.69 -14.99 -7.35
C ILE A 486 22.30 -16.21 -8.17
N ASP A 487 22.43 -17.39 -7.58
CA ASP A 487 22.01 -18.64 -8.18
C ASP A 487 20.52 -18.87 -7.94
N LEU A 488 19.74 -18.99 -9.01
CA LEU A 488 18.30 -19.16 -9.03
C LEU A 488 17.87 -20.54 -9.54
N HIS A 489 18.81 -21.47 -9.76
CA HIS A 489 18.50 -22.81 -10.30
C HIS A 489 17.60 -23.65 -9.39
N ALA A 490 17.49 -23.29 -8.10
CA ALA A 490 16.52 -23.90 -7.19
C ALA A 490 15.08 -23.73 -7.70
N TYR A 491 14.79 -22.64 -8.40
CA TYR A 491 13.49 -22.39 -9.01
C TYR A 491 13.37 -23.15 -10.34
N ALA A 492 12.74 -24.32 -10.31
CA ALA A 492 12.66 -25.22 -11.46
C ALA A 492 11.70 -24.75 -12.58
N LYS A 493 10.83 -23.77 -12.29
CA LYS A 493 9.81 -23.29 -13.24
C LYS A 493 10.38 -22.18 -14.13
N LYS A 494 9.71 -21.93 -15.25
CA LYS A 494 10.01 -20.77 -16.09
C LYS A 494 9.34 -19.51 -15.54
N ILE A 495 9.94 -18.36 -15.83
CA ILE A 495 9.41 -17.04 -15.49
C ILE A 495 8.87 -16.44 -16.79
N GLY A 496 7.59 -16.09 -16.85
CA GLY A 496 6.98 -15.52 -18.04
C GLY A 496 7.48 -14.11 -18.38
N ALA A 497 6.97 -13.55 -19.47
CA ALA A 497 7.14 -12.12 -19.76
C ALA A 497 6.45 -11.27 -18.67
N TYR A 498 7.05 -10.13 -18.32
CA TYR A 498 6.48 -9.22 -17.33
C TYR A 498 5.07 -8.79 -17.74
N ASN A 499 4.12 -8.96 -16.82
CA ASN A 499 2.70 -8.65 -17.02
C ASN A 499 2.15 -7.70 -15.95
N GLY A 500 3.01 -7.12 -15.12
CA GLY A 500 2.63 -6.09 -14.16
C GLY A 500 2.47 -4.70 -14.79
N GLY A 501 1.93 -3.78 -14.00
CA GLY A 501 1.80 -2.38 -14.36
C GLY A 501 3.14 -1.61 -14.27
N LYS A 502 3.25 -0.50 -15.00
CA LYS A 502 4.42 0.40 -15.07
C LYS A 502 4.13 1.81 -14.52
N GLU A 503 3.11 1.92 -13.69
CA GLU A 503 2.69 3.18 -13.09
C GLU A 503 3.79 3.74 -12.21
N ASN A 504 3.77 5.06 -12.05
CA ASN A 504 4.78 5.83 -11.34
C ASN A 504 4.12 6.66 -10.23
N ASP A 505 4.71 6.65 -9.04
CA ASP A 505 4.35 7.51 -7.92
C ASP A 505 5.64 7.96 -7.22
N PHE A 506 6.21 9.07 -7.70
CA PHE A 506 7.44 9.66 -7.16
C PHE A 506 7.33 11.17 -6.91
N SER A 507 6.12 11.73 -7.01
CA SER A 507 5.89 13.17 -6.76
C SER A 507 6.20 13.53 -5.31
N ASN A 508 6.98 14.59 -5.11
CA ASN A 508 7.22 15.13 -3.78
C ASN A 508 6.25 16.27 -3.43
N ASN A 509 5.29 16.61 -4.28
CA ASN A 509 4.30 17.64 -3.95
C ASN A 509 3.11 16.99 -3.24
N LEU A 510 2.86 17.34 -1.97
CA LEU A 510 1.83 16.74 -1.14
C LEU A 510 0.42 16.83 -1.77
N PHE A 511 0.12 17.95 -2.44
CA PHE A 511 -1.18 18.22 -3.05
C PHE A 511 -1.14 18.17 -4.58
N GLY A 512 -0.01 17.78 -5.18
CA GLY A 512 0.23 17.85 -6.62
C GLY A 512 -0.14 16.58 -7.39
N ASN A 513 -1.27 15.92 -7.09
CA ASN A 513 -1.65 14.64 -7.71
C ASN A 513 -0.59 13.53 -7.56
N SER A 514 -0.23 13.18 -6.31
CA SER A 514 0.39 11.87 -6.10
C SER A 514 -0.70 10.80 -6.22
N GLY A 515 -0.49 9.81 -7.10
CA GLY A 515 -1.42 8.72 -7.30
C GLY A 515 -1.41 7.80 -6.10
N ALA A 516 -2.18 8.14 -5.06
CA ALA A 516 -2.31 7.33 -3.87
C ALA A 516 -3.16 6.08 -4.16
N GLY A 517 -2.51 5.04 -4.66
CA GLY A 517 -2.95 3.65 -4.52
C GLY A 517 -1.92 2.94 -3.65
N ALA A 518 -2.27 2.72 -2.38
CA ALA A 518 -1.40 2.08 -1.41
C ALA A 518 -1.11 0.63 -1.82
N ALA A 519 0.13 0.21 -1.60
CA ALA A 519 0.69 -1.13 -1.85
C ALA A 519 0.94 -1.48 -3.33
N GLY A 520 2.22 -1.43 -3.69
CA GLY A 520 2.78 -2.32 -4.71
C GLY A 520 1.99 -2.35 -6.00
N ILE A 521 1.99 -1.24 -6.73
CA ILE A 521 1.65 -1.15 -8.15
C ILE A 521 1.82 -2.53 -8.77
N ASN A 522 0.72 -3.18 -9.16
CA ASN A 522 0.64 -4.62 -9.43
C ASN A 522 1.89 -5.13 -10.19
N ASN A 523 2.73 -5.94 -9.53
CA ASN A 523 3.94 -6.50 -10.15
C ASN A 523 3.62 -7.62 -11.15
N GLY A 524 2.36 -8.03 -11.25
CA GLY A 524 1.93 -9.17 -12.03
C GLY A 524 2.36 -10.48 -11.37
N ALA A 525 2.53 -11.52 -12.18
CA ALA A 525 2.91 -12.86 -11.74
C ALA A 525 4.31 -13.28 -12.25
N HIS A 526 4.94 -12.46 -13.09
CA HIS A 526 6.14 -12.84 -13.83
C HIS A 526 7.25 -11.81 -13.66
N TYR A 527 8.05 -11.99 -12.62
CA TYR A 527 9.15 -11.10 -12.31
C TYR A 527 10.20 -11.76 -11.41
N ILE A 528 11.35 -11.09 -11.30
CA ILE A 528 12.36 -11.35 -10.28
C ILE A 528 12.38 -10.12 -9.37
N LYS A 529 12.18 -10.30 -8.06
CA LYS A 529 12.17 -9.19 -7.10
C LYS A 529 13.43 -9.22 -6.24
N LEU A 530 14.17 -8.14 -6.25
CA LEU A 530 15.29 -7.87 -5.36
C LEU A 530 14.77 -7.04 -4.19
N ILE A 531 15.06 -7.45 -2.96
CA ILE A 531 14.73 -6.74 -1.72
C ILE A 531 16.05 -6.41 -1.04
N PHE A 532 16.22 -5.17 -0.61
CA PHE A 532 17.48 -4.67 -0.08
C PHE A 532 17.42 -4.49 1.43
N GLU A 533 18.43 -5.03 2.10
CA GLU A 533 18.69 -4.78 3.52
C GLU A 533 19.85 -3.81 3.63
N ASN A 534 19.54 -2.57 4.00
CA ASN A 534 20.49 -1.47 4.10
C ASN A 534 20.50 -0.90 5.52
N PRO A 535 21.31 -1.46 6.44
CA PRO A 535 21.30 -1.05 7.85
C PRO A 535 21.73 0.41 8.05
N ASN A 536 22.47 0.99 7.10
CA ASN A 536 22.96 2.36 7.20
C ASN A 536 22.00 3.39 6.60
N GLY A 537 20.94 2.97 5.90
CA GLY A 537 19.93 3.85 5.30
C GLY A 537 20.42 4.79 4.18
N GLY A 538 21.68 4.65 3.74
CA GLY A 538 22.27 5.49 2.70
C GLY A 538 21.71 5.22 1.30
N LYS A 539 21.87 6.17 0.37
CA LYS A 539 21.51 5.96 -1.03
C LYS A 539 22.59 5.15 -1.75
N PHE A 540 22.18 4.26 -2.65
CA PHE A 540 23.08 3.46 -3.49
C PHE A 540 22.46 3.27 -4.88
N SER A 541 23.28 2.94 -5.88
CA SER A 541 22.82 2.56 -7.20
C SER A 541 22.98 1.05 -7.43
N VAL A 542 22.15 0.49 -8.30
CA VAL A 542 22.16 -0.94 -8.63
C VAL A 542 22.35 -1.10 -10.12
N GLU A 543 23.37 -1.85 -10.52
CA GLU A 543 23.63 -2.22 -11.91
C GLU A 543 23.29 -3.69 -12.10
N ILE A 544 22.33 -3.99 -12.98
CA ILE A 544 22.07 -5.37 -13.42
C ILE A 544 23.10 -5.69 -14.51
N ASP A 545 24.18 -6.36 -14.10
CA ASP A 545 25.37 -6.61 -14.92
C ASP A 545 25.11 -7.66 -16.02
N GLY A 546 24.30 -8.68 -15.72
CA GLY A 546 23.96 -9.71 -16.70
C GLY A 546 23.07 -10.83 -16.16
N TYR A 547 22.68 -11.71 -17.06
CA TYR A 547 21.91 -12.91 -16.75
C TYR A 547 22.48 -14.08 -17.54
N TYR A 548 22.69 -15.23 -16.90
CA TYR A 548 23.33 -16.38 -17.55
C TYR A 548 22.30 -17.18 -18.35
N ASN A 549 22.69 -17.71 -19.50
CA ASN A 549 21.88 -18.72 -20.18
C ASN A 549 21.88 -20.06 -19.40
N LYS A 550 21.07 -21.01 -19.87
CA LYS A 550 20.94 -22.34 -19.27
C LYS A 550 22.16 -23.21 -19.56
#